data_AF-D7NFV2-F1
#
_entry.id   AF-D7NFV2-F1
#
_cell.length_a   1.000
_cell.length_b   1.000
_cell.length_c   1.000
_cell.angle_alpha   90.00
_cell.angle_beta   90.00
_cell.angle_gamma   90.00
#
_symmetry.space_group_name_H-M   'P 1'
#
loop_
_entity.id
_entity.type
_entity.pdbx_description
1 polymer ?
#
loop_
_entity_poly.entity_id
_entity_poly.type
_entity_poly.pdbx_seq_one_letter_code
_entity_poly.pdbx_strand_id
1 'polypeptide(L)'
;MDRSQHISGMLTRFSTMNTRNVNDLRRYEEGWAKEMLTFWRERMDKLAVKDSGYLYNSMSAIIGVGAVTTIEHKFVLYGIYVAAGVGREFGEKFREANGTLPFLLPGGEEYREEHGLNKQKRVGPAWGGRMAGDHPRVKRDWFARKYYSSVMRLNEFEASFYGEAYNGLLSSGLQEIFAGVGIGRNL
;
A
#
# COMPACT_ATOMS: atom_id res chain seq x y z
N MET A 1 -32.01 -16.98 -40.04
CA MET A 1 -31.01 -16.22 -39.26
C MET A 1 -29.74 -17.04 -39.21
N ASP A 2 -28.64 -16.45 -39.69
CA ASP A 2 -27.37 -17.14 -39.91
C ASP A 2 -26.64 -17.44 -38.59
N ARG A 3 -26.39 -18.72 -38.32
CA ARG A 3 -25.79 -19.26 -37.08
C ARG A 3 -24.34 -18.81 -36.90
N SER A 4 -23.65 -18.51 -38.00
CA SER A 4 -22.30 -17.92 -38.01
C SER A 4 -22.27 -16.55 -37.33
N GLN A 5 -23.28 -15.72 -37.59
CA GLN A 5 -23.40 -14.40 -36.99
C GLN A 5 -23.70 -14.45 -35.49
N HIS A 6 -24.37 -15.51 -35.02
CA HIS A 6 -24.70 -15.68 -33.60
C HIS A 6 -23.46 -16.09 -32.77
N ILE A 7 -22.62 -16.98 -33.28
CA ILE A 7 -21.36 -17.40 -32.62
C ILE A 7 -20.34 -16.25 -32.64
N SER A 8 -20.19 -15.56 -33.78
CA SER A 8 -19.31 -14.39 -33.90
C SER A 8 -19.72 -13.23 -32.97
N GLY A 9 -21.03 -12.97 -32.83
CA GLY A 9 -21.55 -11.98 -31.89
C GLY A 9 -21.31 -12.33 -30.42
N MET A 10 -21.33 -13.62 -30.07
CA MET A 10 -21.08 -14.10 -28.71
C MET A 10 -19.60 -13.99 -28.32
N LEU A 11 -18.69 -14.40 -29.22
CA LEU A 11 -17.23 -14.26 -29.04
C LEU A 11 -16.79 -12.80 -28.94
N THR A 12 -17.38 -11.90 -29.74
CA THR A 12 -17.08 -10.47 -29.71
C THR A 12 -17.52 -9.82 -28.39
N ARG A 13 -18.73 -10.15 -27.90
CA ARG A 13 -19.21 -9.67 -26.59
C ARG A 13 -18.33 -10.18 -25.44
N PHE A 14 -17.86 -11.42 -25.54
CA PHE A 14 -17.00 -12.04 -24.54
C PHE A 14 -15.60 -11.41 -24.48
N SER A 15 -14.93 -11.24 -25.62
CA SER A 15 -13.63 -10.53 -25.68
C SER A 15 -13.75 -9.11 -25.13
N THR A 16 -14.89 -8.44 -25.36
CA THR A 16 -15.18 -7.10 -24.84
C THR A 16 -15.41 -7.10 -23.33
N MET A 17 -16.14 -8.10 -22.79
CA MET A 17 -16.37 -8.26 -21.34
C MET A 17 -15.07 -8.56 -20.59
N ASN A 18 -14.25 -9.49 -21.09
CA ASN A 18 -12.98 -9.85 -20.46
C ASN A 18 -12.01 -8.65 -20.45
N THR A 19 -11.95 -7.90 -21.56
CA THR A 19 -11.15 -6.66 -21.66
C THR A 19 -11.65 -5.58 -20.70
N ARG A 20 -12.97 -5.43 -20.50
CA ARG A 20 -13.52 -4.49 -19.51
C ARG A 20 -13.14 -4.89 -18.08
N ASN A 21 -13.31 -6.16 -17.73
CA ASN A 21 -12.97 -6.68 -16.41
C ASN A 21 -11.49 -6.44 -16.06
N VAL A 22 -10.57 -6.76 -16.97
CA VAL A 22 -9.12 -6.51 -16.74
C VAL A 22 -8.82 -5.01 -16.60
N ASN A 23 -9.50 -4.15 -17.37
CA ASN A 23 -9.36 -2.70 -17.22
C ASN A 23 -9.94 -2.18 -15.90
N ASP A 24 -11.00 -2.78 -15.39
CA ASP A 24 -11.63 -2.41 -14.12
C ASP A 24 -10.76 -2.83 -12.93
N LEU A 25 -10.15 -4.03 -12.98
CA LEU A 25 -9.12 -4.44 -12.02
C LEU A 25 -7.96 -3.43 -12.00
N ARG A 26 -7.41 -3.10 -13.18
CA ARG A 26 -6.30 -2.15 -13.29
C ARG A 26 -6.64 -0.76 -12.74
N ARG A 27 -7.86 -0.28 -13.01
CA ARG A 27 -8.35 1.00 -12.47
C ARG A 27 -8.48 0.96 -10.95
N TYR A 28 -8.95 -0.17 -10.41
CA TYR A 28 -9.05 -0.35 -8.97
C TYR A 28 -7.65 -0.35 -8.31
N GLU A 29 -6.70 -1.11 -8.84
CA GLU A 29 -5.31 -1.15 -8.37
C GLU A 29 -4.65 0.24 -8.43
N GLU A 30 -4.81 0.95 -9.56
CA GLU A 30 -4.31 2.32 -9.73
C GLU A 30 -4.94 3.32 -8.78
N GLY A 31 -6.26 3.21 -8.57
CA GLY A 31 -7.00 4.04 -7.63
C GLY A 31 -6.52 3.78 -6.21
N TRP A 32 -6.49 2.51 -5.79
CA TRP A 32 -6.05 2.10 -4.47
C TRP A 32 -4.63 2.60 -4.15
N ALA A 33 -3.68 2.45 -5.07
CA ALA A 33 -2.30 2.90 -4.89
C ALA A 33 -2.20 4.42 -4.68
N LYS A 34 -2.99 5.21 -5.43
CA LYS A 34 -3.02 6.67 -5.29
C LYS A 34 -3.71 7.10 -3.99
N GLU A 35 -4.84 6.49 -3.67
CA GLU A 35 -5.62 6.79 -2.47
C GLU A 35 -4.83 6.52 -1.18
N MET A 36 -3.96 5.51 -1.18
CA MET A 36 -3.07 5.27 -0.04
C MET A 36 -2.14 6.45 0.25
N LEU A 37 -1.63 7.13 -0.78
CA LEU A 37 -0.80 8.33 -0.60
C LEU A 37 -1.62 9.47 0.00
N THR A 38 -2.84 9.69 -0.49
CA THR A 38 -3.77 10.70 0.04
C THR A 38 -4.07 10.43 1.52
N PHE A 39 -4.46 9.19 1.83
CA PHE A 39 -4.76 8.76 3.19
C PHE A 39 -3.57 8.96 4.14
N TRP A 40 -2.36 8.60 3.72
CA TRP A 40 -1.16 8.80 4.55
C TRP A 40 -0.88 10.28 4.81
N ARG A 41 -1.05 11.13 3.79
CA ARG A 41 -0.91 12.59 3.91
C ARG A 41 -1.90 13.15 4.93
N GLU A 42 -3.17 12.80 4.83
CA GLU A 42 -4.22 13.21 5.78
C GLU A 42 -3.93 12.70 7.20
N ARG A 43 -3.44 11.47 7.35
CA ARG A 43 -3.04 10.95 8.67
C ARG A 43 -1.87 11.72 9.26
N MET A 44 -0.87 12.08 8.44
CA MET A 44 0.24 12.90 8.91
C MET A 44 -0.23 14.28 9.37
N ASP A 45 -1.18 14.89 8.65
CA ASP A 45 -1.82 16.13 9.05
C ASP A 45 -2.50 15.99 10.41
N LYS A 46 -3.38 14.98 10.54
CA LYS A 46 -4.12 14.74 11.79
C LYS A 46 -3.23 14.47 12.99
N LEU A 47 -2.10 13.79 12.79
CA LEU A 47 -1.16 13.44 13.85
C LEU A 47 -0.10 14.54 14.11
N ALA A 48 -0.17 15.67 13.40
CA ALA A 48 0.83 16.74 13.44
C ALA A 48 2.27 16.19 13.25
N VAL A 49 2.42 15.26 12.31
CA VAL A 49 3.68 14.58 11.97
C VAL A 49 4.54 15.41 11.00
N LYS A 50 4.00 16.54 10.52
CA LYS A 50 4.69 17.45 9.61
C LYS A 50 5.70 18.31 10.37
N ASP A 51 6.97 18.12 10.03
CA ASP A 51 8.08 18.96 10.49
C ASP A 51 8.56 19.88 9.35
N SER A 52 9.38 19.36 8.45
CA SER A 52 9.91 20.08 7.28
C SER A 52 9.14 19.84 5.98
N GLY A 53 8.11 18.99 6.00
CA GLY A 53 7.41 18.53 4.80
C GLY A 53 8.19 17.53 3.92
N TYR A 54 9.46 17.26 4.21
CA TYR A 54 10.30 16.35 3.41
C TYR A 54 9.69 14.95 3.26
N LEU A 55 9.25 14.36 4.37
CA LEU A 55 8.58 13.06 4.37
C LEU A 55 7.27 13.09 3.56
N TYR A 56 6.46 14.13 3.77
CA TYR A 56 5.18 14.33 3.09
C TYR A 56 5.35 14.41 1.56
N ASN A 57 6.38 15.13 1.11
CA ASN A 57 6.69 15.32 -0.30
C ASN A 57 7.41 14.11 -0.93
N SER A 58 8.00 13.22 -0.13
CA SER A 58 8.72 12.04 -0.63
C SER A 58 7.83 10.88 -1.05
N MET A 59 6.54 10.91 -0.70
CA MET A 59 5.64 9.79 -0.91
C MET A 59 5.29 9.61 -2.39
N SER A 60 5.50 8.41 -2.91
CA SER A 60 5.12 8.02 -4.27
C SER A 60 4.59 6.59 -4.33
N ALA A 61 3.79 6.32 -5.35
CA ALA A 61 3.31 4.99 -5.69
C ALA A 61 3.73 4.68 -7.12
N ILE A 62 4.28 3.48 -7.34
CA ILE A 62 4.71 2.98 -8.63
C ILE A 62 3.93 1.69 -8.89
N ILE A 63 3.38 1.59 -10.10
CA ILE A 63 2.68 0.39 -10.54
C ILE A 63 3.49 -0.19 -11.69
N GLY A 64 4.17 -1.29 -11.42
CA GLY A 64 4.89 -2.08 -12.40
C GLY A 64 3.91 -2.94 -13.18
N VAL A 65 3.76 -2.65 -14.47
CA VAL A 65 2.98 -3.48 -15.40
C VAL A 65 3.89 -4.58 -15.92
N GLY A 66 3.60 -5.83 -15.57
CA GLY A 66 4.34 -7.01 -15.99
C GLY A 66 3.45 -8.26 -15.95
N ALA A 67 4.05 -9.45 -16.04
CA ALA A 67 3.31 -10.72 -15.89
C ALA A 67 2.62 -10.83 -14.51
N VAL A 68 3.13 -10.09 -13.52
CA VAL A 68 2.53 -9.87 -12.20
C VAL A 68 2.42 -8.37 -12.00
N THR A 69 1.23 -7.87 -11.68
CA THR A 69 1.07 -6.47 -11.27
C THR A 69 1.85 -6.24 -9.99
N THR A 70 2.76 -5.27 -9.99
CA THR A 70 3.54 -4.93 -8.80
C THR A 70 3.18 -3.52 -8.35
N ILE A 71 2.65 -3.37 -7.13
CA ILE A 71 2.35 -2.06 -6.55
C ILE A 71 3.38 -1.74 -5.47
N GLU A 72 4.20 -0.72 -5.71
CA GLU A 72 5.22 -0.25 -4.77
C GLU A 72 4.83 1.11 -4.20
N HIS A 73 4.88 1.25 -2.88
CA HIS A 73 4.81 2.54 -2.22
C HIS A 73 6.18 2.91 -1.66
N LYS A 74 6.64 4.13 -1.95
CA LYS A 74 7.95 4.63 -1.52
C LYS A 74 7.78 5.89 -0.69
N PHE A 75 8.59 5.99 0.35
CA PHE A 75 8.74 7.19 1.17
C PHE A 75 10.11 7.12 1.86
N VAL A 76 10.62 8.26 2.34
CA VAL A 76 11.93 8.30 2.99
C VAL A 76 11.95 7.50 4.29
N LEU A 77 13.05 6.79 4.56
CA LEU A 77 13.24 5.94 5.74
C LEU A 77 12.87 6.65 7.06
N TYR A 78 13.07 7.97 7.13
CA TYR A 78 12.65 8.80 8.26
C TYR A 78 11.19 8.60 8.68
N GLY A 79 10.29 8.26 7.75
CA GLY A 79 8.89 7.97 8.05
C GLY A 79 8.68 6.77 8.98
N ILE A 80 9.56 5.76 8.92
CA ILE A 80 9.52 4.61 9.84
C ILE A 80 9.85 5.06 11.25
N TYR A 81 10.88 5.89 11.40
CA TYR A 81 11.29 6.41 12.70
C TYR A 81 10.18 7.23 13.35
N VAL A 82 9.57 8.13 12.58
CA VAL A 82 8.41 8.90 12.99
C VAL A 82 7.25 7.99 13.45
N ALA A 83 6.96 6.93 12.70
CA ALA A 83 5.89 5.99 13.06
C ALA A 83 6.17 5.25 14.36
N ALA A 84 7.43 4.87 14.59
CA ALA A 84 7.90 4.22 15.80
C ALA A 84 8.06 5.18 17.00
N GLY A 85 7.98 6.51 16.78
CA GLY A 85 8.25 7.51 17.83
C GLY A 85 9.73 7.74 18.09
N VAL A 86 10.59 7.49 17.10
CA VAL A 86 12.04 7.71 17.14
C VAL A 86 12.49 8.67 16.04
N GLY A 87 13.79 8.96 15.96
CA GLY A 87 14.39 9.89 15.02
C GLY A 87 15.84 9.53 14.71
N ARG A 88 16.42 10.19 13.70
CA ARG A 88 17.79 9.97 13.20
C ARG A 88 18.84 10.27 14.28
N GLU A 89 18.50 11.11 15.24
CA GLU A 89 19.28 11.38 16.44
C GLU A 89 19.58 10.11 17.25
N PHE A 90 18.77 9.06 17.14
CA PHE A 90 18.97 7.77 17.81
C PHE A 90 19.72 6.74 16.94
N GLY A 91 20.73 7.19 16.18
CA GLY A 91 21.61 6.33 15.38
C GLY A 91 22.47 5.37 16.23
N GLU A 92 23.55 4.82 15.66
CA GLU A 92 24.41 3.79 16.31
C GLU A 92 24.70 4.04 17.79
N LYS A 93 24.92 5.30 18.19
CA LYS A 93 25.18 5.68 19.59
C LYS A 93 24.11 5.22 20.59
N PHE A 94 22.86 5.08 20.16
CA PHE A 94 21.71 4.72 21.00
C PHE A 94 21.19 3.30 20.72
N ARG A 95 21.86 2.57 19.82
CA ARG A 95 21.55 1.17 19.53
C ARG A 95 22.46 0.26 20.34
N GLU A 96 21.85 -0.78 20.87
CA GLU A 96 22.62 -1.93 21.35
C GLU A 96 23.16 -2.75 20.17
N ALA A 97 24.11 -3.65 20.45
CA ALA A 97 24.71 -4.54 19.44
C ALA A 97 23.68 -5.42 18.71
N ASN A 98 22.53 -5.68 19.34
CA ASN A 98 21.40 -6.42 18.76
C ASN A 98 20.47 -5.55 17.86
N GLY A 99 20.79 -4.26 17.68
CA GLY A 99 20.00 -3.32 16.88
C GLY A 99 18.79 -2.70 17.60
N THR A 100 18.61 -3.00 18.89
CA THR A 100 17.50 -2.51 19.70
C THR A 100 17.77 -1.09 20.20
N LEU A 101 16.69 -0.33 20.41
CA LEU A 101 16.69 1.01 20.98
C LEU A 101 16.11 0.92 22.41
N PRO A 102 16.91 1.00 23.47
CA PRO A 102 16.46 0.74 24.85
C PRO A 102 15.30 1.63 25.30
N PHE A 103 15.29 2.90 24.87
CA PHE A 103 14.21 3.84 25.17
C PHE A 103 12.86 3.55 24.48
N LEU A 104 12.81 2.56 23.58
CA LEU A 104 11.56 2.06 22.99
C LEU A 104 10.99 0.82 23.70
N LEU A 105 11.78 0.18 24.55
CA LEU A 105 11.38 -0.98 25.32
C LEU A 105 10.61 -0.56 26.58
N PRO A 106 9.85 -1.47 27.20
CA PRO A 106 9.32 -1.24 28.55
C PRO A 106 10.47 -0.85 29.51
N GLY A 107 10.29 0.21 30.29
CA GLY A 107 11.34 0.78 31.15
C GLY A 107 12.25 1.82 30.46
N GLY A 108 12.03 2.10 29.17
CA GLY A 108 12.83 3.05 28.39
C GLY A 108 12.79 4.52 28.85
N GLU A 109 11.97 4.87 29.84
CA GLU A 109 11.91 6.20 30.46
C GLU A 109 13.20 6.52 31.23
N GLU A 110 13.74 5.57 31.99
CA GLU A 110 14.99 5.70 32.74
C GLU A 110 16.16 6.00 31.78
N TYR A 111 16.26 5.24 30.69
CA TYR A 111 17.27 5.46 29.66
C TYR A 111 17.19 6.88 29.07
N ARG A 112 15.98 7.43 28.91
CA ARG A 112 15.78 8.80 28.38
C ARG A 112 16.25 9.87 29.36
N GLU A 113 16.09 9.65 30.66
CA GLU A 113 16.54 10.57 31.70
C GLU A 113 18.07 10.58 31.80
N GLU A 114 18.69 9.41 31.93
CA GLU A 114 20.14 9.25 32.00
C GLU A 114 20.86 9.90 30.80
N HIS A 115 20.30 9.72 29.60
CA HIS A 115 20.89 10.21 28.36
C HIS A 115 20.42 11.63 27.99
N GLY A 116 19.63 12.29 28.85
CA GLY A 116 19.15 13.66 28.65
C GLY A 116 18.38 13.84 27.33
N LEU A 117 17.61 12.83 26.94
CA LEU A 117 16.85 12.81 25.68
C LEU A 117 15.61 13.71 25.72
N ASN A 118 15.10 14.00 26.92
CA ASN A 118 13.98 14.89 27.17
C ASN A 118 14.40 16.36 27.39
N LYS A 119 15.68 16.70 27.23
CA LYS A 119 16.15 18.09 27.37
C LYS A 119 15.88 18.85 26.07
N GLN A 120 15.29 20.04 26.18
CA GLN A 120 15.10 20.92 25.03
C GLN A 120 16.44 21.34 24.41
N LYS A 121 16.54 21.29 23.08
CA LYS A 121 17.73 21.62 22.29
C LYS A 121 17.29 22.49 21.11
N ARG A 122 18.05 23.55 20.82
CA ARG A 122 17.86 24.34 19.61
C ARG A 122 18.39 23.56 18.41
N VAL A 123 17.53 23.29 17.43
CA VAL A 123 17.87 22.57 16.21
C VAL A 123 17.65 23.45 14.98
N GLY A 124 18.54 23.34 14.00
CA GLY A 124 18.53 24.16 12.80
C GLY A 124 19.50 25.36 12.89
N PRO A 125 19.51 26.23 11.87
CA PRO A 125 20.53 27.25 11.72
C PRO A 125 20.38 28.39 12.75
N ALA A 126 21.49 29.05 13.09
CA ALA A 126 21.59 30.00 14.20
C ALA A 126 20.60 31.20 14.12
N TRP A 127 20.17 31.56 12.91
CA TRP A 127 19.22 32.64 12.62
C TRP A 127 17.73 32.25 12.61
N GLY A 128 17.38 30.98 12.82
CA GLY A 128 15.97 30.54 12.68
C GLY A 128 15.65 29.14 13.18
N GLY A 129 16.55 28.54 13.97
CA GLY A 129 16.34 27.21 14.54
C GLY A 129 15.13 27.16 15.48
N ARG A 130 14.50 26.00 15.55
CA ARG A 130 13.36 25.70 16.44
C ARG A 130 13.84 24.99 17.71
N MET A 131 13.05 25.09 18.78
CA MET A 131 13.27 24.29 19.98
C MET A 131 12.67 22.90 19.76
N ALA A 132 13.50 21.88 19.92
CA ALA A 132 13.09 20.47 19.88
C ALA A 132 13.40 19.81 21.24
N GLY A 133 12.77 18.67 21.54
CA GLY A 133 13.10 17.89 22.75
C GLY A 133 12.32 18.25 24.01
N ASP A 134 11.23 19.01 23.91
CA ASP A 134 10.37 19.37 25.05
C ASP A 134 9.49 18.21 25.54
N HIS A 135 8.92 17.48 24.60
CA HIS A 135 8.08 16.31 24.90
C HIS A 135 8.72 15.07 24.28
N PRO A 136 8.74 13.92 25.00
CA PRO A 136 9.25 12.69 24.43
C PRO A 136 8.47 12.37 23.15
N ARG A 137 9.19 12.02 22.08
CA ARG A 137 8.53 11.59 20.83
C ARG A 137 7.62 10.41 21.18
N VAL A 138 6.33 10.56 20.89
CA VAL A 138 5.32 9.52 21.02
C VAL A 138 5.21 8.76 19.72
N LYS A 139 4.95 7.45 19.82
CA LYS A 139 4.64 6.60 18.67
C LYS A 139 3.42 7.16 17.94
N ARG A 140 3.58 7.52 16.66
CA ARG A 140 2.49 8.04 15.82
C ARG A 140 2.36 7.16 14.60
N ASP A 141 1.64 6.04 14.74
CA ASP A 141 1.41 5.16 13.61
C ASP A 141 0.54 5.87 12.55
N TRP A 142 1.21 6.39 11.53
CA TRP A 142 0.61 7.11 10.42
C TRP A 142 0.38 6.20 9.21
N PHE A 143 1.02 5.02 9.14
CA PHE A 143 0.94 4.14 7.96
C PHE A 143 0.64 2.67 8.25
N ALA A 144 1.34 2.04 9.20
CA ALA A 144 1.54 0.59 9.18
C ALA A 144 0.24 -0.19 9.37
N ARG A 145 -0.51 0.09 10.45
CA ARG A 145 -1.74 -0.66 10.75
C ARG A 145 -2.80 -0.49 9.65
N LYS A 146 -2.94 0.74 9.14
CA LYS A 146 -3.98 1.06 8.17
C LYS A 146 -3.62 0.63 6.75
N TYR A 147 -2.33 0.65 6.41
CA TYR A 147 -1.82 0.06 5.19
C TYR A 147 -2.02 -1.45 5.17
N TYR A 148 -1.72 -2.15 6.27
CA TYR A 148 -1.99 -3.59 6.35
C TYR A 148 -3.48 -3.90 6.14
N SER A 149 -4.38 -3.16 6.80
CA SER A 149 -5.81 -3.33 6.61
C SER A 149 -6.26 -3.04 5.17
N SER A 150 -5.67 -2.07 4.48
CA SER A 150 -6.03 -1.76 3.09
C SER A 150 -5.51 -2.78 2.10
N VAL A 151 -4.34 -3.39 2.35
CA VAL A 151 -3.82 -4.52 1.57
C VAL A 151 -4.76 -5.72 1.68
N MET A 152 -5.28 -6.02 2.87
CA MET A 152 -6.26 -7.12 3.02
C MET A 152 -7.53 -6.88 2.20
N ARG A 153 -7.99 -5.62 2.10
CA ARG A 153 -9.14 -5.28 1.24
C ARG A 153 -8.83 -5.41 -0.25
N LEU A 154 -7.63 -5.02 -0.67
CA LEU A 154 -7.17 -5.24 -2.04
C LEU A 154 -7.19 -6.75 -2.37
N ASN A 155 -6.64 -7.58 -1.48
CA ASN A 155 -6.63 -9.03 -1.65
C ASN A 155 -8.05 -9.62 -1.75
N GLU A 156 -9.00 -9.15 -0.95
CA GLU A 156 -10.40 -9.59 -1.00
C GLU A 156 -11.07 -9.21 -2.34
N PHE A 157 -10.79 -8.00 -2.84
CA PHE A 157 -11.26 -7.55 -4.14
C PHE A 157 -10.66 -8.38 -5.28
N GLU A 158 -9.34 -8.58 -5.30
CA GLU A 158 -8.64 -9.38 -6.30
C GLU A 158 -9.12 -10.83 -6.29
N ALA A 159 -9.31 -11.44 -5.11
CA ALA A 159 -9.82 -12.80 -4.99
C ALA A 159 -11.23 -12.94 -5.60
N SER A 160 -12.10 -11.96 -5.34
CA SER A 160 -13.45 -11.91 -5.92
C SER A 160 -13.38 -11.78 -7.44
N PHE A 161 -12.55 -10.86 -7.93
CA PHE A 161 -12.34 -10.63 -9.36
C PHE A 161 -11.82 -11.88 -10.09
N TYR A 162 -10.77 -12.51 -9.59
CA TYR A 162 -10.20 -13.73 -10.20
C TYR A 162 -11.18 -14.91 -10.13
N GLY A 163 -11.98 -15.00 -9.06
CA GLY A 163 -13.04 -16.01 -8.95
C GLY A 163 -14.12 -15.84 -10.02
N GLU A 164 -14.61 -14.61 -10.23
CA GLU A 164 -15.59 -14.30 -11.27
C GLU A 164 -15.02 -14.51 -12.68
N ALA A 165 -13.80 -14.03 -12.93
CA ALA A 165 -13.13 -14.20 -14.21
C ALA A 165 -12.91 -15.68 -14.57
N TYR A 166 -12.49 -16.49 -13.59
CA TYR A 166 -12.30 -17.93 -13.77
C TYR A 166 -13.63 -18.67 -14.04
N ASN A 167 -14.67 -18.37 -13.27
CA ASN A 167 -16.00 -18.97 -13.49
C ASN A 167 -16.55 -18.62 -14.88
N GLY A 168 -16.37 -17.38 -15.33
CA GLY A 168 -16.75 -16.95 -16.68
C GLY A 168 -16.01 -17.73 -17.77
N LEU A 169 -14.68 -17.88 -17.63
CA LEU A 169 -13.82 -18.60 -18.57
C LEU A 169 -14.15 -20.11 -18.64
N LEU A 170 -14.35 -20.75 -17.48
CA LEU A 170 -14.74 -22.16 -17.43
C LEU A 170 -16.12 -22.37 -18.04
N SER A 171 -17.09 -21.53 -17.70
CA SER A 171 -18.44 -21.61 -18.24
C SER A 171 -18.43 -21.50 -19.78
N SER A 172 -17.65 -20.56 -20.32
CA SER A 172 -17.49 -20.44 -21.78
C SER A 172 -16.82 -21.66 -22.40
N GLY A 173 -15.74 -22.16 -21.82
CA GLY A 173 -15.05 -23.35 -22.33
C GLY A 173 -15.94 -24.59 -22.32
N LEU A 174 -16.70 -24.80 -21.23
CA LEU A 174 -17.67 -25.89 -21.15
C LEU A 174 -18.80 -25.71 -22.16
N GLN A 175 -19.31 -24.49 -22.35
CA GLN A 175 -20.33 -24.22 -23.35
C GLN A 175 -19.82 -24.49 -24.77
N GLU A 176 -18.60 -24.10 -25.11
CA GLU A 176 -17.97 -24.41 -26.39
C GLU A 176 -17.81 -25.92 -26.60
N ILE A 177 -17.32 -26.64 -25.58
CA ILE A 177 -17.17 -28.09 -25.62
C ILE A 177 -18.53 -28.76 -25.81
N PHE A 178 -19.54 -28.44 -25.01
CA PHE A 178 -20.83 -29.13 -25.07
C PHE A 178 -21.71 -28.68 -26.24
N ALA A 179 -21.61 -27.42 -26.68
CA ALA A 179 -22.26 -26.97 -27.92
C ALA A 179 -21.60 -27.60 -29.16
N GLY A 180 -20.28 -27.82 -29.14
CA GLY A 180 -19.54 -28.52 -30.20
C GLY A 180 -19.77 -30.04 -30.21
N VAL A 181 -19.79 -30.68 -29.04
CA VAL A 181 -20.07 -32.12 -28.89
C VAL A 181 -21.52 -32.47 -29.25
N GLY A 182 -22.46 -31.52 -29.12
CA GLY A 182 -23.82 -31.65 -29.63
C GLY A 182 -23.94 -31.71 -31.17
N ILE A 183 -22.92 -31.23 -31.90
CA ILE A 183 -22.87 -31.28 -33.37
C ILE A 183 -22.29 -32.63 -33.87
N GLY A 184 -21.49 -33.30 -33.05
CA GLY A 184 -20.83 -34.59 -33.39
C GLY A 184 -21.68 -35.85 -33.19
N ARG A 185 -22.97 -35.75 -32.88
CA ARG A 185 -23.87 -36.91 -32.65
C ARG A 185 -24.96 -37.12 -33.71
N ASN A 186 -24.88 -36.42 -34.85
CA ASN A 186 -25.74 -36.65 -36.01
C ASN A 186 -24.91 -36.90 -37.28
N LEU A 187 -23.95 -37.83 -37.20
CA LEU A 187 -23.43 -38.59 -38.33
C LEU A 187 -23.53 -40.07 -38.00
#